data_AF-A0A4Q2WXM7-F1
#
_entry.id   AF-A0A4Q2WXM7-F1
#
_cell.length_a   1.000
_cell.length_b   1.000
_cell.length_c   1.000
_cell.angle_alpha   90.00
_cell.angle_beta   90.00
_cell.angle_gamma   90.00
#
_symmetry.space_group_name_H-M   'P 1'
#
loop_
_entity.id
_entity.type
_entity.pdbx_description
1 polymer ?
#
loop_
_entity_poly.entity_id
_entity_poly.type
_entity_poly.pdbx_seq_one_letter_code
_entity_poly.pdbx_strand_id
1 'polypeptide(L)'
;MAFDPDTKDKVYNYINAHLGDEAWHLSYFDFLSDKELARRLGEEFISTRHTYKYFEGMGAEGWLQRAQVRLQVLCYASIYEAVIHHLLFVDLAADPRVISLTEFPTKKQISIPAESMAVLAKHLEHDGKRIIPMFEAVGKTEETKVRFDKKAECAKALGIIEEWLATELVEFYEARNAIHIHAEIRKSLAYEIDLARRAYMRLQPLKEQIIAWRARATV
;
A
#
# COMPACT_ATOMS: atom_id res chain seq x y z
N MET A 1 -6.10 23.36 26.69
CA MET A 1 -5.80 22.57 27.90
C MET A 1 -6.34 21.17 27.71
N ALA A 2 -5.66 20.16 28.25
CA ALA A 2 -6.16 18.78 28.22
C ALA A 2 -7.33 18.61 29.20
N PHE A 3 -8.13 17.56 29.02
CA PHE A 3 -9.17 17.17 29.97
C PHE A 3 -8.60 16.88 31.37
N ASP A 4 -9.46 17.01 32.38
CA ASP A 4 -9.15 16.61 33.75
C ASP A 4 -8.97 15.08 33.86
N PRO A 5 -8.36 14.57 34.96
CA PRO A 5 -8.09 13.14 35.13
C PRO A 5 -9.34 12.26 35.08
N ASP A 6 -10.46 12.66 35.68
CA ASP A 6 -11.69 11.85 35.70
C ASP A 6 -12.28 11.71 34.30
N THR A 7 -12.29 12.80 33.52
CA THR A 7 -12.71 12.76 32.12
C THR A 7 -11.76 11.90 31.28
N LYS A 8 -10.45 11.98 31.50
CA LYS A 8 -9.46 11.12 30.80
C LYS A 8 -9.70 9.64 31.10
N ASP A 9 -9.95 9.30 32.35
CA ASP A 9 -10.20 7.91 32.76
C ASP A 9 -11.50 7.37 32.15
N LYS A 10 -12.56 8.17 32.11
CA LYS A 10 -13.82 7.79 31.43
C LYS A 10 -13.62 7.52 29.94
N VAL A 11 -12.91 8.41 29.25
CA VAL A 11 -12.59 8.23 27.82
C VAL A 11 -11.71 7.00 27.61
N TYR A 12 -10.66 6.84 28.42
CA TYR A 12 -9.75 5.69 28.34
C TYR A 12 -10.49 4.37 28.58
N ASN A 13 -11.34 4.30 29.59
CA ASN A 13 -12.11 3.10 29.92
C ASN A 13 -13.11 2.76 28.81
N TYR A 14 -13.79 3.75 28.23
CA TYR A 14 -14.68 3.52 27.09
C TYR A 14 -13.94 2.92 25.90
N ILE A 15 -12.78 3.49 25.54
CA ILE A 15 -12.02 3.04 24.38
C ILE A 15 -11.51 1.61 24.60
N ASN A 16 -10.83 1.35 25.73
CA ASN A 16 -10.19 0.06 25.97
C ASN A 16 -11.17 -1.08 26.25
N ALA A 17 -12.41 -0.79 26.67
CA ALA A 17 -13.46 -1.81 26.80
C ALA A 17 -13.84 -2.48 25.47
N HIS A 18 -13.48 -1.88 24.33
CA HIS A 18 -13.84 -2.35 22.99
C HIS A 18 -12.64 -2.75 22.12
N LEU A 19 -11.43 -2.77 22.67
CA LEU A 19 -10.20 -3.11 21.97
C LEU A 19 -9.57 -4.37 22.56
N GLY A 20 -8.87 -5.14 21.73
CA GLY A 20 -7.93 -6.14 22.23
C GLY A 20 -6.83 -5.47 23.05
N ASP A 21 -6.12 -6.26 23.86
CA ASP A 21 -4.98 -5.73 24.61
C ASP A 21 -3.86 -5.25 23.67
N GLU A 22 -2.97 -4.43 24.21
CA GLU A 22 -1.85 -3.87 23.45
C GLU A 22 -0.93 -4.98 22.90
N ALA A 23 -0.69 -6.02 23.69
CA ALA A 23 0.14 -7.16 23.32
C ALA A 23 -0.41 -7.90 22.09
N TRP A 24 -1.73 -8.09 21.98
CA TRP A 24 -2.36 -8.70 20.82
C TRP A 24 -2.18 -7.87 19.55
N HIS A 25 -2.28 -6.54 19.65
CA HIS A 25 -2.07 -5.66 18.50
C HIS A 25 -0.60 -5.65 18.04
N LEU A 26 0.34 -5.58 19.00
CA LEU A 26 1.77 -5.56 18.69
C LEU A 26 2.25 -6.87 18.06
N SER A 27 1.69 -8.01 18.48
CA SER A 27 1.99 -9.33 17.90
C SER A 27 1.19 -9.64 16.63
N TYR A 28 0.26 -8.77 16.22
CA TYR A 28 -0.66 -9.07 15.11
C TYR A 28 0.08 -9.39 13.80
N PHE A 29 1.18 -8.67 13.54
CA PHE A 29 2.00 -8.74 12.33
C PHE A 29 3.26 -9.61 12.47
N ASP A 30 3.34 -10.48 13.49
CA ASP A 30 4.52 -11.33 13.74
C ASP A 30 4.87 -12.29 12.60
N PHE A 31 3.96 -12.48 11.65
CA PHE A 31 4.20 -13.22 10.43
C PHE A 31 5.20 -12.53 9.48
N LEU A 32 5.54 -11.26 9.67
CA LEU A 32 6.58 -10.58 8.90
C LEU A 32 7.98 -10.96 9.39
N SER A 33 8.94 -10.96 8.46
CA SER A 33 10.36 -11.22 8.75
C SER A 33 11.03 -10.05 9.49
N ASP A 34 10.65 -8.81 9.16
CA ASP A 34 11.12 -7.60 9.84
C ASP A 34 10.28 -7.32 11.10
N LYS A 35 10.91 -7.47 12.27
CA LYS A 35 10.28 -7.29 13.58
C LYS A 35 10.05 -5.82 13.94
N GLU A 36 10.87 -4.90 13.43
CA GLU A 36 10.66 -3.48 13.68
C GLU A 36 9.48 -2.96 12.85
N LEU A 37 9.39 -3.39 11.59
CA LEU A 37 8.21 -3.11 10.77
C LEU A 37 6.95 -3.73 11.37
N ALA A 38 6.99 -4.99 11.81
CA ALA A 38 5.85 -5.66 12.43
C ALA A 38 5.35 -4.89 13.67
N ARG A 39 6.28 -4.48 14.55
CA ARG A 39 5.98 -3.65 15.73
C ARG A 39 5.33 -2.34 15.33
N ARG A 40 5.90 -1.63 14.33
CA ARG A 40 5.36 -0.36 13.85
C ARG A 40 3.95 -0.50 13.27
N LEU A 41 3.68 -1.58 12.54
CA LEU A 41 2.34 -1.87 12.02
C LEU A 41 1.35 -2.19 13.13
N GLY A 42 1.80 -2.87 14.19
CA GLY A 42 1.01 -3.09 15.41
C GLY A 42 0.62 -1.78 16.11
N GLU A 43 1.57 -0.83 16.23
CA GLU A 43 1.31 0.52 16.75
C GLU A 43 0.30 1.28 15.90
N GLU A 44 0.45 1.25 14.57
CA GLU A 44 -0.51 1.90 13.65
C GLU A 44 -1.90 1.24 13.73
N PHE A 45 -1.95 -0.07 13.93
CA PHE A 45 -3.22 -0.79 14.07
C PHE A 45 -3.95 -0.38 15.35
N ILE A 46 -3.29 -0.42 16.51
CA ILE A 46 -3.91 0.01 17.77
C ILE A 46 -4.25 1.50 17.77
N SER A 47 -3.40 2.36 17.21
CA SER A 47 -3.66 3.81 17.13
C SER A 47 -4.90 4.12 16.28
N THR A 48 -5.06 3.42 15.15
CA THR A 48 -6.24 3.55 14.27
C THR A 48 -7.51 3.13 15.00
N ARG A 49 -7.45 2.02 15.73
CA ARG A 49 -8.57 1.50 16.53
C ARG A 49 -8.93 2.42 17.69
N HIS A 50 -7.93 2.94 18.40
CA HIS A 50 -8.11 3.88 19.49
C HIS A 50 -8.73 5.19 18.99
N THR A 51 -8.27 5.70 17.85
CA THR A 51 -8.79 6.92 17.24
C THR A 51 -10.24 6.76 16.78
N TYR A 52 -10.57 5.61 16.17
CA TYR A 52 -11.96 5.27 15.85
C TYR A 52 -12.86 5.33 17.09
N LYS A 53 -12.48 4.62 18.15
CA LYS A 53 -13.27 4.54 19.38
C LYS A 53 -13.38 5.88 20.10
N TYR A 54 -12.36 6.72 20.00
CA TYR A 54 -12.42 8.09 20.50
C TYR A 54 -13.52 8.89 19.80
N PHE A 55 -13.55 8.93 18.47
CA PHE A 55 -14.58 9.66 17.72
C PHE A 55 -15.98 9.06 17.89
N GLU A 56 -16.08 7.73 17.96
CA GLU A 56 -17.34 7.04 18.23
C GLU A 56 -17.90 7.43 19.62
N GLY A 57 -17.07 7.39 20.67
CA GLY A 57 -17.48 7.76 22.03
C GLY A 57 -17.84 9.24 22.19
N MET A 58 -17.27 10.10 21.36
CA MET A 58 -17.62 11.52 21.29
C MET A 58 -18.91 11.79 20.48
N GLY A 59 -19.54 10.76 19.91
CA GLY A 59 -20.74 10.92 19.09
C GLY A 59 -20.47 11.68 17.79
N ALA A 60 -19.35 11.37 17.11
CA ALA A 60 -18.99 12.05 15.87
C ALA A 60 -20.05 11.86 14.77
N GLU A 61 -20.59 12.97 14.27
CA GLU A 61 -21.58 13.02 13.19
C GLU A 61 -21.15 13.97 12.06
N GLY A 62 -21.77 13.83 10.89
CA GLY A 62 -21.58 14.72 9.75
C GLY A 62 -20.12 14.84 9.32
N TRP A 63 -19.57 16.04 9.44
CA TRP A 63 -18.19 16.34 9.03
C TRP A 63 -17.14 15.62 9.89
N LEU A 64 -17.42 15.42 11.18
CA LEU A 64 -16.46 14.79 12.11
C LEU A 64 -16.42 13.28 11.89
N GLN A 65 -17.58 12.65 11.68
CA GLN A 65 -17.67 11.25 11.28
C GLN A 65 -16.93 11.01 9.96
N ARG A 66 -17.07 11.94 9.02
CA ARG A 66 -16.35 11.86 7.74
C ARG A 66 -14.83 11.92 7.93
N ALA A 67 -14.34 12.82 8.78
CA ALA A 67 -12.92 12.92 9.11
C ALA A 67 -12.40 11.62 9.75
N GLN A 68 -13.15 11.04 10.69
CA GLN A 68 -12.83 9.75 11.31
C GLN A 68 -12.73 8.63 10.26
N VAL A 69 -13.72 8.51 9.38
CA VAL A 69 -13.77 7.47 8.34
C VAL A 69 -12.57 7.57 7.39
N ARG A 70 -12.20 8.80 7.00
CA ARG A 70 -11.02 9.05 6.15
C ARG A 70 -9.73 8.62 6.81
N LEU A 71 -9.57 8.95 8.08
CA LEU A 71 -8.39 8.59 8.84
C LEU A 71 -8.26 7.07 8.94
N GLN A 72 -9.37 6.35 9.16
CA GLN A 72 -9.35 4.88 9.16
C GLN A 72 -8.91 4.31 7.81
N VAL A 73 -9.53 4.75 6.71
CA VAL A 73 -9.16 4.26 5.36
C VAL A 73 -7.70 4.56 5.07
N LEU A 74 -7.22 5.75 5.42
CA LEU A 74 -5.82 6.15 5.26
C LEU A 74 -4.87 5.22 6.02
N CYS A 75 -5.12 4.99 7.30
CA CYS A 75 -4.25 4.17 8.13
C CYS A 75 -4.26 2.70 7.68
N TYR A 76 -5.44 2.10 7.45
CA TYR A 76 -5.51 0.71 7.00
C TYR A 76 -4.92 0.52 5.59
N ALA A 77 -5.16 1.42 4.64
CA ALA A 77 -4.52 1.38 3.33
C ALA A 77 -2.99 1.45 3.43
N SER A 78 -2.46 2.23 4.36
CA SER A 78 -1.01 2.34 4.61
C SER A 78 -0.44 1.05 5.22
N ILE A 79 -1.18 0.39 6.12
CA ILE A 79 -0.82 -0.93 6.66
C ILE A 79 -0.75 -1.96 5.52
N TYR A 80 -1.77 -2.01 4.66
CA TYR A 80 -1.78 -2.92 3.50
C TYR A 80 -0.62 -2.66 2.55
N GLU A 81 -0.36 -1.39 2.24
CA GLU A 81 0.78 -0.99 1.40
C GLU A 81 2.10 -1.47 1.98
N ALA A 82 2.35 -1.22 3.26
CA ALA A 82 3.60 -1.61 3.93
C ALA A 82 3.78 -3.14 3.98
N VAL A 83 2.73 -3.89 4.32
CA VAL A 83 2.77 -5.37 4.35
C VAL A 83 3.08 -5.94 2.98
N ILE A 84 2.34 -5.55 1.94
CA ILE A 84 2.53 -6.07 0.59
C ILE A 84 3.89 -5.62 0.03
N HIS A 85 4.30 -4.37 0.28
CA HIS A 85 5.61 -3.87 -0.14
C HIS A 85 6.73 -4.72 0.44
N HIS A 86 6.71 -4.96 1.76
CA HIS A 86 7.73 -5.76 2.43
C HIS A 86 7.81 -7.18 1.88
N LEU A 87 6.66 -7.85 1.70
CA LEU A 87 6.61 -9.19 1.16
C LEU A 87 7.22 -9.28 -0.25
N LEU A 88 6.94 -8.30 -1.11
CA LEU A 88 7.45 -8.32 -2.47
C LEU A 88 8.93 -7.94 -2.52
N PHE A 89 9.30 -6.77 -1.99
CA PHE A 89 10.63 -6.18 -2.22
C PHE A 89 11.69 -6.58 -1.19
N VAL A 90 11.30 -7.20 -0.07
CA VAL A 90 12.24 -7.74 0.92
C VAL A 90 12.25 -9.26 0.88
N ASP A 91 11.10 -9.88 1.12
CA ASP A 91 11.04 -11.35 1.23
C ASP A 91 11.16 -12.05 -0.13
N LEU A 92 10.68 -11.42 -1.21
CA LEU A 92 10.66 -11.97 -2.57
C LEU A 92 11.46 -11.15 -3.58
N ALA A 93 12.46 -10.39 -3.11
CA ALA A 93 13.26 -9.48 -3.94
C ALA A 93 13.91 -10.17 -5.17
N ALA A 94 14.18 -11.47 -5.06
CA ALA A 94 14.78 -12.29 -6.12
C ALA A 94 13.76 -12.97 -7.06
N ASP A 95 12.45 -12.90 -6.79
CA ASP A 95 11.45 -13.51 -7.66
C ASP A 95 11.36 -12.72 -8.98
N PRO A 96 11.44 -13.39 -10.16
CA PRO A 96 11.39 -12.71 -11.45
C PRO A 96 10.15 -11.83 -11.66
N ARG A 97 9.00 -12.20 -11.08
CA ARG A 97 7.76 -11.41 -11.15
C ARG A 97 7.90 -10.12 -10.37
N VAL A 98 8.60 -10.13 -9.23
CA VAL A 98 8.88 -8.92 -8.45
C VAL A 98 9.90 -8.03 -9.16
N ILE A 99 10.97 -8.62 -9.70
CA ILE A 99 11.98 -7.87 -10.46
C ILE A 99 11.31 -7.14 -11.64
N SER A 100 10.39 -7.80 -12.34
CA SER A 100 9.63 -7.21 -13.45
C SER A 100 8.76 -6.01 -13.07
N LEU A 101 8.48 -5.79 -11.77
CA LEU A 101 7.77 -4.59 -11.30
C LEU A 101 8.62 -3.32 -11.39
N THR A 102 9.95 -3.46 -11.34
CA THR A 102 10.89 -2.33 -11.37
C THR A 102 11.62 -2.21 -12.70
N GLU A 103 11.56 -3.25 -13.53
CA GLU A 103 12.24 -3.30 -14.83
C GLU A 103 11.28 -2.99 -15.98
N PHE A 104 11.73 -2.14 -16.92
CA PHE A 104 10.98 -1.83 -18.13
C PHE A 104 11.91 -1.76 -19.35
N PRO A 105 11.45 -2.20 -20.54
CA PRO A 105 12.25 -2.11 -21.74
C PRO A 105 12.47 -0.63 -22.09
N THR A 106 13.72 -0.28 -22.33
CA THR A 106 14.12 1.07 -22.77
C THR A 106 15.12 0.98 -23.91
N LYS A 107 15.31 2.10 -24.61
CA LYS A 107 16.32 2.20 -25.67
C LYS A 107 17.39 3.17 -25.22
N LYS A 108 18.64 2.74 -25.24
CA LYS A 108 19.79 3.61 -24.95
C LYS A 108 20.52 3.91 -26.24
N GLN A 109 20.90 5.18 -26.41
CA GLN A 109 21.67 5.61 -27.56
C GLN A 109 23.07 4.97 -27.53
N ILE A 110 23.53 4.47 -28.67
CA ILE A 110 24.89 3.96 -28.80
C ILE A 110 25.83 5.17 -28.84
N SER A 111 26.85 5.17 -27.98
CA SER A 111 27.93 6.14 -28.05
C SER A 111 28.84 5.77 -29.22
N ILE A 112 28.75 6.51 -30.32
CA ILE A 112 29.54 6.30 -31.54
C ILE A 112 30.44 7.53 -31.72
N PRO A 113 31.75 7.36 -31.99
CA PRO A 113 32.66 8.47 -32.27
C PRO A 113 32.15 9.39 -33.37
N ALA A 114 32.44 10.69 -33.25
CA ALA A 114 31.89 11.73 -34.13
C ALA A 114 32.20 11.49 -35.62
N GLU A 115 33.40 11.00 -35.93
CA GLU A 115 33.82 10.67 -37.30
C GLU A 115 32.98 9.54 -37.89
N SER A 116 32.79 8.45 -37.15
CA SER A 116 31.95 7.32 -37.58
C SER A 116 30.47 7.71 -37.68
N MET A 117 29.98 8.58 -36.79
CA MET A 117 28.63 9.13 -36.87
C MET A 117 28.43 10.01 -38.10
N ALA A 118 29.44 10.79 -38.51
CA ALA A 118 29.37 11.62 -39.71
C ALA A 118 29.30 10.78 -40.99
N VAL A 119 29.96 9.61 -41.01
CA VAL A 119 29.83 8.63 -42.11
C VAL A 119 28.44 8.00 -42.10
N LEU A 120 27.97 7.54 -40.94
CA LEU A 120 26.65 6.93 -40.80
C LEU A 120 25.51 7.89 -41.16
N ALA A 121 25.61 9.17 -40.76
CA ALA A 121 24.60 10.19 -41.05
C ALA A 121 24.40 10.47 -42.55
N LYS A 122 25.40 10.18 -43.39
CA LYS A 122 25.28 10.32 -44.87
C LYS A 122 24.41 9.24 -45.50
N HIS A 123 24.24 8.10 -44.83
CA HIS A 123 23.53 6.94 -45.36
C HIS A 123 22.25 6.60 -44.58
N LEU A 124 22.09 7.18 -43.39
CA LEU A 124 20.98 6.90 -42.48
C LEU A 124 19.98 8.06 -42.47
N GLU A 125 19.24 8.20 -43.57
CA GLU A 125 18.07 9.07 -43.66
C GLU A 125 16.87 8.23 -44.09
N HIS A 126 15.77 8.33 -43.34
CA HIS A 126 14.50 7.70 -43.69
C HIS A 126 13.37 8.67 -43.38
N ASP A 127 12.50 8.94 -44.36
CA ASP A 127 11.31 9.79 -44.17
C ASP A 127 11.64 11.20 -43.62
N GLY A 128 12.77 11.79 -44.07
CA GLY A 128 13.26 13.11 -43.63
C GLY A 128 13.65 13.19 -42.14
N LYS A 129 13.72 12.04 -41.45
CA LYS A 129 14.08 11.95 -40.03
C LYS A 129 15.51 11.42 -39.90
N ARG A 130 16.26 12.06 -39.00
CA ARG A 130 17.60 11.61 -38.61
C ARG A 130 17.47 10.31 -37.81
N ILE A 131 18.11 9.25 -38.30
CA ILE A 131 18.16 7.97 -37.58
C ILE A 131 19.20 8.07 -36.46
N ILE A 132 18.80 7.70 -35.25
CA ILE A 132 19.68 7.63 -34.07
C ILE A 132 19.88 6.15 -33.72
N PRO A 133 21.10 5.60 -33.82
CA PRO A 133 21.38 4.23 -33.42
C PRO A 133 21.15 4.04 -31.92
N MET A 134 20.29 3.08 -31.58
CA MET A 134 19.96 2.71 -30.21
C MET A 134 20.07 1.19 -30.03
N PHE A 135 20.35 0.74 -28.81
CA PHE A 135 20.29 -0.65 -28.41
C PHE A 135 19.21 -0.86 -27.35
N GLU A 136 18.66 -2.07 -27.28
CA GLU A 136 17.71 -2.46 -26.24
C GLU A 136 18.42 -2.56 -24.89
N ALA A 137 17.83 -1.93 -23.89
CA ALA A 137 18.32 -1.94 -22.53
C ALA A 137 17.14 -2.11 -21.56
N VAL A 138 17.46 -2.40 -20.31
CA VAL A 138 16.48 -2.44 -19.22
C VAL A 138 16.64 -1.18 -18.37
N GLY A 139 15.56 -0.41 -18.28
CA GLY A 139 15.43 0.69 -17.33
C GLY A 139 15.01 0.14 -15.97
N LYS A 140 15.43 0.82 -14.89
CA LYS A 140 15.03 0.48 -13.52
C LYS A 140 14.29 1.65 -12.89
N THR A 141 13.20 1.36 -12.19
CA THR A 141 12.44 2.30 -11.36
C THR A 141 12.64 1.96 -9.90
N GLU A 142 12.63 2.98 -9.04
CA GLU A 142 12.65 2.79 -7.58
C GLU A 142 11.40 2.06 -7.10
N GLU A 143 11.54 1.15 -6.14
CA GLU A 143 10.45 0.35 -5.55
C GLU A 143 9.33 1.22 -4.94
N THR A 144 9.69 2.40 -4.45
CA THR A 144 8.77 3.41 -3.90
C THR A 144 7.83 3.99 -4.95
N LYS A 145 8.22 3.97 -6.23
CA LYS A 145 7.44 4.52 -7.36
C LYS A 145 6.56 3.46 -8.03
N VAL A 146 6.72 2.18 -7.67
CA VAL A 146 5.84 1.12 -8.16
C VAL A 146 4.44 1.36 -7.60
N ARG A 147 3.45 1.46 -8.49
CA ARG A 147 2.06 1.68 -8.09
C ARG A 147 1.51 0.51 -7.28
N PHE A 148 0.63 0.80 -6.32
CA PHE A 148 0.09 -0.23 -5.43
C PHE A 148 -0.77 -1.28 -6.16
N ASP A 149 -1.52 -0.92 -7.21
CA ASP A 149 -2.26 -1.88 -8.03
C ASP A 149 -1.34 -2.93 -8.66
N LYS A 150 -0.15 -2.54 -9.10
CA LYS A 150 0.86 -3.47 -9.62
C LYS A 150 1.40 -4.39 -8.53
N LYS A 151 1.55 -3.89 -7.30
CA LYS A 151 1.96 -4.69 -6.14
C LYS A 151 0.89 -5.72 -5.78
N ALA A 152 -0.37 -5.30 -5.69
CA ALA A 152 -1.50 -6.18 -5.39
C ALA A 152 -1.67 -7.27 -6.47
N GLU A 153 -1.56 -6.91 -7.75
CA GLU A 153 -1.60 -7.87 -8.85
C GLU A 153 -0.43 -8.86 -8.82
N CYS A 154 0.78 -8.40 -8.49
CA CYS A 154 1.92 -9.28 -8.30
C CYS A 154 1.70 -10.25 -7.13
N ALA A 155 1.23 -9.76 -5.99
CA ALA A 155 0.92 -10.57 -4.82
C ALA A 155 -0.15 -11.63 -5.13
N LYS A 156 -1.16 -11.28 -5.93
CA LYS A 156 -2.14 -12.22 -6.48
C LYS A 156 -1.49 -13.28 -7.37
N ALA A 157 -0.66 -12.87 -8.33
CA ALA A 157 0.04 -13.77 -9.25
C ALA A 157 1.05 -14.69 -8.53
N LEU A 158 1.53 -14.28 -7.36
CA LEU A 158 2.38 -15.07 -6.46
C LEU A 158 1.58 -16.03 -5.55
N GLY A 159 0.25 -15.94 -5.54
CA GLY A 159 -0.61 -16.73 -4.67
C GLY A 159 -0.55 -16.34 -3.19
N ILE A 160 -0.02 -15.14 -2.89
CA ILE A 160 0.05 -14.57 -1.52
C ILE A 160 -1.35 -14.19 -1.06
N ILE A 161 -2.13 -13.58 -1.96
CA ILE A 161 -3.50 -13.17 -1.72
C ILE A 161 -4.42 -13.60 -2.86
N GLU A 162 -5.71 -13.76 -2.55
CA GLU A 162 -6.75 -14.07 -3.52
C GLU A 162 -7.20 -12.83 -4.30
N GLU A 163 -7.83 -13.04 -5.47
CA GLU A 163 -8.23 -11.97 -6.39
C GLU A 163 -9.22 -10.97 -5.76
N TRP A 164 -10.20 -11.46 -5.00
CA TRP A 164 -11.18 -10.60 -4.35
C TRP A 164 -10.50 -9.68 -3.32
N LEU A 165 -9.50 -10.19 -2.59
CA LEU A 165 -8.77 -9.42 -1.60
C LEU A 165 -7.89 -8.39 -2.30
N ALA A 166 -7.15 -8.78 -3.34
CA ALA A 166 -6.35 -7.85 -4.15
C ALA A 166 -7.21 -6.69 -4.68
N THR A 167 -8.40 -6.99 -5.20
CA THR A 167 -9.36 -5.98 -5.70
C THR A 167 -9.77 -5.00 -4.60
N GLU A 168 -10.14 -5.50 -3.42
CA GLU A 168 -10.54 -4.63 -2.31
C GLU A 168 -9.37 -3.80 -1.75
N LEU A 169 -8.16 -4.36 -1.68
CA LEU A 169 -6.99 -3.60 -1.23
C LEU A 169 -6.69 -2.44 -2.17
N VAL A 170 -6.82 -2.64 -3.49
CA VAL A 170 -6.68 -1.57 -4.48
C VAL A 170 -7.77 -0.52 -4.28
N GLU A 171 -9.02 -0.91 -4.01
CA GLU A 171 -10.10 0.02 -3.71
C GLU A 171 -9.79 0.88 -2.47
N PHE A 172 -9.28 0.28 -1.37
CA PHE A 172 -8.89 1.03 -0.18
C PHE A 172 -7.77 2.03 -0.48
N TYR A 173 -6.79 1.62 -1.29
CA TYR A 173 -5.68 2.47 -1.71
C TYR A 173 -6.12 3.64 -2.59
N GLU A 174 -7.01 3.40 -3.55
CA GLU A 174 -7.58 4.44 -4.39
C GLU A 174 -8.43 5.41 -3.55
N ALA A 175 -9.18 4.89 -2.58
CA ALA A 175 -9.97 5.70 -1.69
C ALA A 175 -9.11 6.58 -0.77
N ARG A 176 -7.92 6.11 -0.35
CA ARG A 176 -6.90 6.96 0.30
C ARG A 176 -6.57 8.18 -0.54
N ASN A 177 -6.38 7.99 -1.85
CA ASN A 177 -6.05 9.09 -2.77
C ASN A 177 -7.29 9.97 -3.09
N ALA A 178 -8.50 9.42 -2.97
CA ALA A 178 -9.75 10.16 -3.12
C ALA A 178 -10.12 11.05 -1.91
N ILE A 179 -9.26 11.12 -0.88
CA ILE A 179 -9.42 12.03 0.27
C ILE A 179 -9.27 13.52 -0.15
N HIS A 180 -8.79 13.81 -1.36
CA HIS A 180 -8.84 15.15 -1.93
C HIS A 180 -10.29 15.66 -2.04
N ILE A 181 -10.55 16.86 -1.51
CA ILE A 181 -11.88 17.49 -1.39
C ILE A 181 -12.68 17.47 -2.70
N HIS A 182 -12.02 17.58 -3.85
CA HIS A 182 -12.68 17.52 -5.17
C HIS A 182 -13.19 16.12 -5.57
N ALA A 183 -12.54 15.05 -5.11
CA ALA A 183 -12.98 13.67 -5.35
C ALA A 183 -14.10 13.25 -4.38
N GLU A 184 -14.13 13.86 -3.19
CA GLU A 184 -15.13 13.63 -2.13
C GLU A 184 -16.55 14.02 -2.51
N ILE A 185 -16.73 15.13 -3.25
CA ILE A 185 -18.06 15.68 -3.59
C ILE A 185 -18.95 14.64 -4.30
N ARG A 186 -18.36 13.60 -4.89
CA ARG A 186 -19.06 12.56 -5.66
C ARG A 186 -19.46 11.32 -4.86
N LYS A 187 -18.99 11.14 -3.61
CA LYS A 187 -19.20 9.90 -2.83
C LYS A 187 -20.08 10.14 -1.60
N SER A 188 -20.97 9.19 -1.31
CA SER A 188 -21.86 9.26 -0.14
C SER A 188 -21.14 8.84 1.14
N LEU A 189 -21.52 9.42 2.28
CA LEU A 189 -20.97 9.06 3.60
C LEU A 189 -21.21 7.58 3.94
N ALA A 190 -22.35 7.01 3.50
CA ALA A 190 -22.66 5.60 3.70
C ALA A 190 -21.63 4.67 3.01
N TYR A 191 -21.20 5.02 1.79
CA TYR A 191 -20.16 4.29 1.09
C TYR A 191 -18.81 4.40 1.82
N GLU A 192 -18.45 5.60 2.30
CA GLU A 192 -17.19 5.80 3.04
C GLU A 192 -17.17 4.99 4.36
N ILE A 193 -18.29 4.93 5.08
CA ILE A 193 -18.42 4.13 6.31
C ILE A 193 -18.26 2.62 6.02
N ASP A 194 -18.93 2.10 4.99
CA ASP A 194 -18.78 0.68 4.63
C ASP A 194 -17.34 0.37 4.22
N LEU A 195 -16.71 1.26 3.44
CA LEU A 195 -15.33 1.14 3.01
C LEU A 195 -14.37 1.08 4.22
N ALA A 196 -14.51 1.98 5.20
CA ALA A 196 -13.67 1.96 6.41
C ALA A 196 -13.85 0.67 7.22
N ARG A 197 -15.10 0.18 7.34
CA ARG A 197 -15.40 -1.09 8.00
C ARG A 197 -14.72 -2.26 7.28
N ARG A 198 -14.85 -2.34 5.96
CA ARG A 198 -14.19 -3.39 5.15
C ARG A 198 -12.68 -3.30 5.28
N ALA A 199 -12.12 -2.09 5.21
CA ALA A 199 -10.68 -1.86 5.38
C ALA A 199 -10.15 -2.36 6.72
N TYR A 200 -10.92 -2.31 7.80
CA TYR A 200 -10.57 -2.98 9.05
C TYR A 200 -10.71 -4.51 8.95
N MET A 201 -11.86 -4.99 8.47
CA MET A 201 -12.19 -6.42 8.42
C MET A 201 -11.22 -7.24 7.54
N ARG A 202 -10.56 -6.62 6.54
CA ARG A 202 -9.63 -7.32 5.64
C ARG A 202 -8.24 -7.58 6.23
N LEU A 203 -7.92 -7.04 7.41
CA LEU A 203 -6.65 -7.37 8.09
C LEU A 203 -6.56 -8.86 8.42
N GLN A 204 -7.68 -9.46 8.84
CA GLN A 204 -7.72 -10.87 9.23
C GLN A 204 -7.54 -11.80 8.02
N PRO A 205 -8.32 -11.68 6.92
CA PRO A 205 -8.07 -12.43 5.70
C PRO A 205 -6.66 -12.23 5.13
N LEU A 206 -6.12 -11.00 5.17
CA LEU A 206 -4.75 -10.74 4.72
C LEU A 206 -3.75 -11.59 5.51
N LYS A 207 -3.81 -11.52 6.85
CA LYS A 207 -2.96 -12.29 7.74
C LYS A 207 -3.06 -13.78 7.48
N GLU A 208 -4.28 -14.31 7.41
CA GLU A 208 -4.54 -15.74 7.19
C GLU A 208 -3.97 -16.22 5.86
N GLN A 209 -4.19 -15.48 4.77
CA GLN A 209 -3.68 -15.84 3.45
C GLN A 209 -2.15 -15.80 3.38
N ILE A 210 -1.51 -14.80 4.00
CA ILE A 210 -0.04 -14.72 4.06
C ILE A 210 0.54 -15.88 4.86
N ILE A 211 -0.04 -16.20 6.03
CA ILE A 211 0.43 -17.33 6.86
C ILE A 211 0.27 -18.65 6.09
N ALA A 212 -0.88 -18.87 5.45
CA ALA A 212 -1.14 -20.07 4.65
C ALA A 212 -0.21 -20.15 3.43
N TRP A 213 0.09 -19.03 2.77
CA TRP A 213 1.06 -18.95 1.69
C TRP A 213 2.48 -19.31 2.16
N ARG A 214 2.95 -18.74 3.27
CA ARG A 214 4.28 -19.07 3.84
C ARG A 214 4.40 -20.54 4.20
N ALA A 215 3.36 -21.12 4.81
CA ALA A 215 3.35 -22.53 5.19
C ALA A 215 3.49 -23.46 3.96
N ARG A 216 2.89 -23.08 2.82
CA ARG A 216 3.03 -23.81 1.54
C ARG A 216 4.41 -23.66 0.90
N ALA A 217 5.13 -22.58 1.16
CA ALA A 217 6.45 -22.32 0.58
C ALA A 217 7.60 -23.03 1.31
N THR A 218 7.39 -23.47 2.56
CA THR A 218 8.35 -24.24 3.37
C THR A 218 8.25 -25.76 3.23
N VAL A 219 7.30 -26.26 2.42
CA VAL A 219 7.16 -27.68 2.08
C VAL A 219 7.69 -27.92 0.68
#